data_AF-A0AAV6A5J2-F1
#
_entry.id   AF-A0AAV6A5J2-F1
#
_cell.length_a   1.000
_cell.length_b   1.000
_cell.length_c   1.000
_cell.angle_alpha   90.00
_cell.angle_beta   90.00
_cell.angle_gamma   90.00
#
_symmetry.space_group_name_H-M   'P 1'
#
loop_
_entity.id
_entity.type
_entity.pdbx_description
1 polymer ?
#
loop_
_entity_poly.entity_id
_entity_poly.type
_entity_poly.pdbx_seq_one_letter_code
_entity_poly.pdbx_strand_id
1 'polypeptide(L)'
;MTAGSQKPDVDALLELMFRLGRAYLACGEQTAEVELLLRRTDTAYGMRRSHVVTLPTAVFIALHDGLQERVTLAESEPQTLRLDQMADVYALGEEAQTASMRGGTW
;
A
#
# COMPACT_ATOMS: atom_id res chain seq x y z
N MET A 1 -13.17 -19.12 20.37
CA MET A 1 -11.78 -19.41 19.94
C MET A 1 -11.16 -18.09 19.52
N THR A 2 -10.23 -17.58 20.31
CA THR A 2 -9.58 -16.27 20.09
C THR A 2 -8.67 -16.37 18.87
N ALA A 3 -9.04 -15.72 17.76
CA ALA A 3 -8.12 -15.51 16.65
C ALA A 3 -6.91 -14.75 17.22
N GLY A 4 -5.76 -15.41 17.31
CA GLY A 4 -4.53 -14.75 17.70
C GLY A 4 -4.27 -13.64 16.70
N SER A 5 -4.17 -12.39 17.16
CA SER A 5 -3.64 -11.29 16.36
C SER A 5 -2.19 -11.61 16.03
N GLN A 6 -1.99 -12.32 14.92
CA GLN A 6 -0.70 -12.48 14.30
C GLN A 6 -0.24 -11.08 13.90
N LYS A 7 0.93 -10.65 14.41
CA LYS A 7 1.51 -9.37 13.98
C LYS A 7 1.61 -9.39 12.45
N PRO A 8 1.20 -8.31 11.76
CA PRO A 8 1.38 -8.21 10.32
C PRO A 8 2.85 -8.43 9.98
N ASP A 9 3.12 -9.24 8.95
CA ASP A 9 4.45 -9.28 8.36
C ASP A 9 4.70 -7.92 7.70
N VAL A 10 5.59 -7.14 8.31
CA VAL A 10 5.86 -5.75 7.93
C VAL A 10 6.48 -5.68 6.54
N ASP A 11 7.31 -6.67 6.15
CA ASP A 11 7.88 -6.69 4.80
C ASP A 11 6.81 -6.98 3.75
N ALA A 12 5.91 -7.92 4.04
CA ALA A 12 4.80 -8.23 3.14
C ALA A 12 3.83 -7.05 3.00
N LEU A 13 3.55 -6.33 4.09
CA LEU A 13 2.72 -5.13 4.06
C LEU A 13 3.41 -4.00 3.29
N LEU A 14 4.72 -3.79 3.52
CA LEU A 14 5.49 -2.77 2.84
C LEU A 14 5.51 -3.04 1.33
N GLU A 15 5.72 -4.28 0.91
CA GLU A 15 5.67 -4.71 -0.50
C GLU A 15 4.28 -4.53 -1.10
N LEU A 16 3.22 -4.89 -0.38
CA LEU A 16 1.84 -4.68 -0.82
C LEU A 16 1.56 -3.19 -1.06
N MET A 17 1.82 -2.35 -0.06
CA MET A 17 1.58 -0.91 -0.16
C MET A 17 2.44 -0.27 -1.26
N PHE A 18 3.67 -0.75 -1.43
CA PHE A 18 4.56 -0.37 -2.52
C PHE A 18 3.93 -0.65 -3.90
N ARG A 19 3.47 -1.88 -4.13
CA ARG A 19 2.87 -2.27 -5.42
C ARG A 19 1.58 -1.50 -5.69
N LEU A 20 0.75 -1.36 -4.67
CA LEU A 20 -0.51 -0.65 -4.76
C LEU A 20 -0.30 0.84 -5.06
N GLY A 21 0.68 1.48 -4.42
CA GLY A 21 1.04 2.88 -4.69
C GLY A 21 1.50 3.11 -6.13
N ARG A 22 2.36 2.24 -6.65
CA ARG A 22 2.76 2.27 -8.07
C ARG A 22 1.58 2.07 -9.01
N ALA A 23 0.68 1.14 -8.67
CA ALA A 23 -0.50 0.87 -9.47
C ALA A 23 -1.45 2.09 -9.54
N TYR A 24 -1.69 2.78 -8.42
CA TYR A 24 -2.47 4.02 -8.43
C TYR A 24 -1.82 5.13 -9.24
N LEU A 25 -0.49 5.30 -9.15
CA LEU A 25 0.22 6.25 -10.02
C LEU A 25 0.07 5.90 -11.51
N ALA A 26 0.11 4.60 -11.85
CA ALA A 26 -0.12 4.12 -13.22
C ALA A 26 -1.59 4.31 -13.68
N CYS A 27 -2.53 4.39 -12.74
CA CYS A 27 -3.91 4.84 -13.00
C CYS A 27 -4.01 6.36 -13.26
N GLY A 28 -2.93 7.12 -13.07
CA GLY A 28 -2.94 8.58 -13.20
C GLY A 28 -3.54 9.30 -11.99
N GLU A 29 -3.58 8.65 -10.83
CA GLU A 29 -4.12 9.24 -9.62
C GLU A 29 -3.31 10.42 -9.11
N GLN A 30 -4.01 11.37 -8.49
CA GLN A 30 -3.36 12.49 -7.82
C GLN A 30 -2.53 11.98 -6.64
N THR A 31 -1.31 12.49 -6.49
CA THR A 31 -0.37 12.00 -5.47
C THR A 31 -0.95 12.08 -4.06
N ALA A 32 -1.73 13.13 -3.75
CA ALA A 32 -2.42 13.28 -2.47
C ALA A 32 -3.47 12.19 -2.22
N GLU A 33 -4.18 11.74 -3.26
CA GLU A 33 -5.15 10.65 -3.15
C GLU A 33 -4.45 9.31 -2.93
N VAL A 34 -3.35 9.07 -3.64
CA VAL A 34 -2.51 7.88 -3.42
C VAL A 34 -1.99 7.82 -1.99
N GLU A 35 -1.51 8.94 -1.44
CA GLU A 35 -1.10 9.02 -0.03
C GLU A 35 -2.25 8.67 0.92
N LEU A 36 -3.45 9.17 0.66
CA LEU A 36 -4.63 8.91 1.48
C LEU A 36 -5.02 7.42 1.47
N LEU A 37 -5.05 6.79 0.29
CA LEU A 37 -5.41 5.39 0.11
C LEU A 37 -4.40 4.45 0.79
N LEU A 38 -3.11 4.75 0.66
CA LEU A 38 -2.05 3.98 1.33
C LEU A 38 -2.08 4.16 2.86
N ARG A 39 -2.37 5.36 3.36
CA ARG A 39 -2.56 5.60 4.79
C ARG A 39 -3.77 4.85 5.36
N ARG A 40 -4.87 4.75 4.61
CA ARG A 40 -6.01 3.92 5.03
C ARG A 40 -5.62 2.45 5.11
N THR A 41 -4.83 1.98 4.15
CA THR A 41 -4.30 0.62 4.12
C THR A 41 -3.46 0.34 5.36
N ASP A 42 -2.45 1.17 5.67
CA ASP A 42 -1.59 0.93 6.85
C ASP A 42 -2.37 0.88 8.18
N THR A 43 -3.41 1.72 8.28
CA THR A 43 -4.26 1.83 9.46
C THR A 43 -5.09 0.57 9.64
N ALA A 44 -5.57 -0.03 8.55
CA ALA A 44 -6.28 -1.31 8.57
C ALA A 44 -5.42 -2.45 9.11
N TYR A 45 -4.10 -2.43 8.83
CA TYR A 45 -3.14 -3.39 9.37
C TYR A 45 -2.60 -2.99 10.76
N GLY A 46 -3.14 -1.93 11.38
CA GLY A 46 -2.80 -1.52 12.73
C GLY A 46 -1.44 -0.83 12.88
N MET A 47 -0.86 -0.33 11.78
CA MET A 47 0.35 0.50 11.84
C MET A 47 0.00 1.85 12.45
N ARG A 48 0.74 2.26 13.49
CA ARG A 48 0.44 3.50 14.25
C ARG A 48 1.38 4.67 13.93
N ARG A 49 2.50 4.38 13.26
CA ARG A 49 3.54 5.37 12.91
C ARG A 49 4.06 5.03 11.52
N SER A 50 3.29 5.41 10.52
CA SER A 50 3.64 5.28 9.11
C SER A 50 3.84 6.65 8.48
N HIS A 51 4.81 6.74 7.59
CA HIS A 51 5.02 7.90 6.74
C HIS A 51 4.88 7.47 5.29
N VAL A 52 3.92 8.08 4.59
CA VAL A 52 3.72 7.90 3.16
C VAL A 52 3.91 9.26 2.51
N VAL A 53 4.77 9.31 1.50
CA VAL A 53 4.97 10.47 0.62
C VAL A 53 4.89 9.98 -0.81
N THR A 54 4.04 10.60 -1.61
CA THR A 54 3.85 10.25 -3.02
C THR A 54 4.28 11.42 -3.90
N LEU A 55 5.12 11.10 -4.88
CA LEU A 55 5.54 11.96 -5.98
C LEU A 55 4.91 11.42 -7.28
N PRO A 56 4.84 12.22 -8.34
CA PRO A 56 4.22 11.80 -9.61
C PRO A 56 4.78 10.49 -10.19
N THR A 57 6.05 10.19 -9.90
CA THR A 57 6.75 8.99 -10.40
C THR A 57 7.40 8.18 -9.29
N ALA A 58 7.09 8.45 -8.02
CA ALA A 58 7.69 7.71 -6.93
C ALA A 58 6.82 7.66 -5.68
N VAL A 59 6.95 6.59 -4.90
CA VAL A 59 6.29 6.45 -3.60
C VAL A 59 7.33 6.10 -2.55
N PHE A 60 7.34 6.84 -1.46
CA PHE A 60 8.14 6.56 -0.27
C PHE A 60 7.22 6.07 0.84
N ILE A 61 7.56 4.93 1.44
CA ILE A 61 6.80 4.35 2.53
C ILE A 61 7.76 3.98 3.65
N ALA A 62 7.53 4.53 4.84
CA ALA A 62 8.17 4.11 6.07
C ALA A 62 7.11 3.48 6.99
N LEU A 63 7.35 2.24 7.42
CA LEU A 63 6.52 1.54 8.41
C LEU A 63 7.34 1.29 9.67
N HIS A 64 6.69 1.49 10.82
CA HIS A 64 7.30 1.25 12.12
C HIS A 64 6.53 0.18 12.90
N ASP A 65 7.20 -0.91 13.26
CA ASP A 65 6.62 -2.05 13.97
C ASP A 65 6.80 -1.99 15.50
N GLY A 66 7.34 -0.86 15.98
CA GLY A 66 7.67 -0.61 17.38
C GLY A 66 9.08 -1.02 17.79
N LEU A 67 9.80 -1.77 16.94
CA LEU A 67 11.20 -2.18 17.16
C LEU A 67 12.14 -1.52 16.14
N GLN A 68 11.71 -1.47 14.87
CA GLN A 68 12.50 -0.92 13.76
C GLN A 68 11.62 -0.12 12.80
N GLU A 69 12.24 0.85 12.14
CA GLU A 69 11.66 1.55 11.00
C GLU A 69 12.17 0.89 9.72
N ARG A 70 11.24 0.52 8.82
CA ARG A 70 11.54 -0.02 7.50
C ARG A 70 11.09 0.97 6.46
N VAL A 71 11.99 1.32 5.54
CA VAL A 71 11.76 2.33 4.51
C VAL A 71 11.94 1.68 3.14
N THR A 72 11.02 1.96 2.21
CA THR A 72 11.17 1.62 0.80
C THR A 72 10.91 2.82 -0.08
N LEU A 73 11.56 2.83 -1.25
CA LEU A 73 11.35 3.76 -2.35
C LEU A 73 10.94 2.97 -3.58
N ALA A 74 9.80 3.35 -4.14
CA ALA A 74 9.29 2.87 -5.40
C ALA A 74 9.47 3.93 -6.47
N GLU A 75 10.16 3.62 -7.56
CA GLU A 75 10.04 4.40 -8.79
C GLU A 75 8.94 3.78 -9.66
N SER A 76 8.13 4.62 -10.27
CA SER A 76 7.13 4.20 -11.26
C SER A 76 7.48 4.81 -12.60
N GLU A 77 7.68 3.96 -13.59
CA GLU A 77 7.67 4.40 -14.98
C GLU A 77 6.26 4.90 -15.32
N PRO A 78 6.15 6.00 -16.09
CA PRO A 78 4.86 6.49 -16.54
C PRO A 78 4.28 5.50 -17.55
N GLN A 79 3.41 4.62 -17.08
CA GLN A 79 2.66 3.69 -17.90
C GLN A 79 1.18 3.85 -17.56
N THR A 80 0.37 4.17 -18.55
CA THR A 80 -1.07 4.33 -18.36
C THR A 80 -1.76 2.98 -18.51
N LEU A 81 -2.46 2.55 -17.46
CA LEU A 81 -3.26 1.32 -17.48
C LEU A 81 -4.54 1.50 -18.31
N ARG A 82 -5.08 0.38 -18.83
CA ARG A 82 -6.43 0.36 -19.43
C ARG A 82 -7.49 0.49 -18.33
N LEU A 83 -8.68 0.95 -18.69
CA LEU A 83 -9.79 1.18 -17.74
C LEU A 83 -10.20 -0.08 -16.95
N ASP A 84 -10.18 -1.25 -17.57
CA ASP A 84 -10.46 -2.54 -16.91
C ASP A 84 -9.38 -2.87 -15.87
N GLN A 85 -8.11 -2.66 -16.21
CA GLN A 85 -6.99 -2.86 -15.29
C GLN A 85 -7.01 -1.87 -14.13
N MET A 86 -7.42 -0.61 -14.39
CA MET A 86 -7.62 0.38 -13.34
C MET A 86 -8.70 -0.08 -12.35
N ALA A 87 -9.82 -0.62 -12.84
CA ALA A 87 -10.89 -1.13 -11.97
C ALA A 87 -10.39 -2.26 -11.06
N ASP A 88 -9.56 -3.18 -11.58
CA ASP A 88 -8.94 -4.24 -10.78
C ASP A 88 -8.02 -3.67 -9.67
N VAL A 89 -7.25 -2.61 -9.97
CA VAL A 89 -6.41 -1.92 -8.97
C VAL A 89 -7.25 -1.33 -7.84
N TYR A 90 -8.38 -0.71 -8.14
CA TYR A 90 -9.27 -0.18 -7.11
C TYR A 90 -9.90 -1.29 -6.26
N ALA A 91 -10.32 -2.39 -6.88
CA ALA A 91 -10.85 -3.54 -6.14
C ALA A 91 -9.81 -4.10 -5.14
N LEU A 92 -8.57 -4.28 -5.59
CA LEU A 92 -7.45 -4.67 -4.72
C LEU A 92 -7.21 -3.64 -3.60
N GLY A 93 -7.30 -2.36 -3.91
CA GLY A 93 -7.19 -1.29 -2.92
C GLY A 93 -8.26 -1.32 -1.83
N GLU A 94 -9.50 -1.59 -2.18
CA GLU A 94 -10.60 -1.75 -1.23
C GLU A 94 -10.39 -2.99 -0.34
N GLU A 95 -9.92 -4.11 -0.92
CA GLU A 95 -9.54 -5.29 -0.15
C GLU A 95 -8.38 -5.02 0.82
N ALA A 96 -7.40 -4.21 0.40
CA ALA A 96 -6.26 -3.80 1.22
C ALA A 96 -6.71 -3.00 2.45
N GLN A 97 -7.63 -2.06 2.26
CA GLN A 97 -8.16 -1.17 3.30
C GLN A 97 -9.03 -1.89 4.34
N THR A 98 -9.40 -3.14 4.10
CA THR A 98 -10.13 -3.98 5.07
C THR A 98 -9.23 -5.01 5.77
N ALA A 99 -7.92 -4.99 5.49
CA ALA A 99 -6.97 -6.02 5.92
C ALA A 99 -7.38 -7.46 5.52
N SER A 100 -8.13 -7.58 4.42
CA SER A 100 -8.63 -8.86 3.91
C SER A 100 -7.58 -9.62 3.11
N MET A 101 -6.57 -8.92 2.58
CA MET A 101 -5.46 -9.56 1.86
C MET A 101 -4.55 -10.30 2.84
N ARG A 102 -4.58 -11.63 2.77
CA ARG A 102 -3.60 -12.49 3.44
C ARG A 102 -2.28 -12.41 2.65
N GLY A 103 -1.19 -12.19 3.37
CA GLY A 103 0.17 -12.22 2.81
C GLY A 103 0.43 -13.53 2.08
N GLY A 104 0.33 -13.48 0.76
CA GLY A 104 0.50 -14.56 -0.19
C GLY A 104 0.65 -13.90 -1.56
N THR A 105 1.45 -14.49 -2.43
CA THR A 105 1.83 -13.91 -3.73
C THR A 105 0.62 -13.53 -4.60
N TRP A 106 0.52 -12.25 -4.93
CA TRP A 106 -0.36 -11.64 -5.95
C TRP A 106 0.51 -10.89 -6.97
#